data_AF-A0A2E0RR77-F1
#
_entry.id   AF-A0A2E0RR77-F1
#
_cell.length_a   1.000
_cell.length_b   1.000
_cell.length_c   1.000
_cell.angle_alpha   90.00
_cell.angle_beta   90.00
_cell.angle_gamma   90.00
#
_symmetry.space_group_name_H-M   'P 1'
#
loop_
_entity.id
_entity.type
_entity.pdbx_description
1 polymer ?
#
loop_
_entity_poly.entity_id
_entity_poly.type
_entity_poly.pdbx_seq_one_letter_code
_entity_poly.pdbx_strand_id
1 'polypeptide(L)'
;MRRHVHASTRTTGRPPTAVLHRVPAAGRARSDALVTGPAARPLGVTDLYWRGDPAAIVAAADAATGHASFVAAIAETRPDWHDQAACAGAPLEVFFPMLGQSAAAAKRICSGCPVRSDCLEDALADPDLDHGVRGGMSGRARTAERRRRAPGRGSRFPGSGGAPQHPARTEISLSEILPGPLES
;
A
#
# COMPACT_ATOMS: atom_id res chain seq x y z
N MET A 1 -7.89 -69.80 -32.83
CA MET A 1 -9.06 -69.38 -33.64
C MET A 1 -9.23 -67.88 -33.42
N ARG A 2 -8.64 -67.02 -34.26
CA ARG A 2 -9.23 -66.38 -35.46
C ARG A 2 -10.43 -65.46 -35.17
N ARG A 3 -10.25 -64.19 -35.58
CA ARG A 3 -11.18 -63.09 -35.95
C ARG A 3 -11.17 -61.94 -34.92
N HIS A 4 -10.46 -60.84 -35.21
CA HIS A 4 -10.87 -59.66 -36.01
C HIS A 4 -12.08 -58.94 -35.36
N VAL A 5 -12.19 -57.61 -35.24
CA VAL A 5 -12.00 -56.53 -36.22
C VAL A 5 -11.84 -55.18 -35.48
N HIS A 6 -11.10 -54.24 -36.06
CA HIS A 6 -10.92 -52.85 -35.63
C HIS A 6 -12.13 -51.92 -35.88
N ALA A 7 -12.07 -50.74 -35.26
CA ALA A 7 -12.21 -49.40 -35.88
C ALA A 7 -13.51 -48.59 -35.73
N SER A 8 -13.27 -47.36 -35.27
CA SER A 8 -13.74 -46.09 -35.83
C SER A 8 -15.19 -45.65 -35.61
N THR A 9 -15.39 -44.86 -34.56
CA THR A 9 -16.40 -43.79 -34.57
C THR A 9 -15.92 -42.68 -35.51
N ARG A 10 -16.53 -42.59 -36.70
CA ARG A 10 -16.34 -41.48 -37.65
C ARG A 10 -17.01 -40.22 -37.09
N THR A 11 -16.20 -39.24 -36.70
CA THR A 11 -16.64 -37.85 -36.58
C THR A 11 -16.82 -37.28 -37.99
N THR A 12 -18.04 -37.27 -38.50
CA THR A 12 -18.37 -36.45 -39.69
C THR A 12 -18.80 -35.05 -39.22
N GLY A 13 -17.83 -34.28 -38.74
CA GLY A 13 -17.96 -32.84 -38.58
C GLY A 13 -17.50 -32.17 -39.87
N ARG A 14 -18.44 -31.64 -40.65
CA ARG A 14 -18.16 -30.74 -41.78
C ARG A 14 -17.55 -29.46 -41.20
N PRO A 15 -16.31 -29.07 -41.52
CA PRO A 15 -15.80 -27.77 -41.08
C PRO A 15 -16.62 -26.66 -41.77
N PRO A 16 -16.92 -25.54 -41.08
CA PRO A 16 -17.52 -24.40 -41.74
C PRO A 16 -16.55 -23.89 -42.82
N THR A 17 -17.07 -23.73 -44.04
CA THR A 17 -16.38 -23.06 -45.14
C THR A 17 -16.01 -21.65 -44.69
N ALA A 18 -14.72 -21.42 -44.45
CA ALA A 18 -14.18 -20.08 -44.28
C ALA A 18 -14.38 -19.32 -45.60
N VAL A 19 -15.32 -18.37 -45.60
CA VAL A 19 -15.48 -17.41 -46.68
C VAL A 19 -14.24 -16.52 -46.64
N LEU A 20 -13.28 -16.78 -47.52
CA LEU A 20 -12.15 -15.88 -47.76
C LEU A 20 -12.71 -14.61 -48.41
N HIS A 21 -12.96 -13.57 -47.60
CA HIS A 21 -13.18 -12.24 -48.13
C HIS A 21 -11.88 -11.75 -48.76
N ARG A 22 -11.92 -11.55 -50.07
CA ARG A 22 -10.83 -11.00 -50.87
C ARG A 22 -10.50 -9.59 -50.36
N VAL A 23 -9.33 -9.43 -49.76
CA VAL A 23 -8.73 -8.11 -49.48
C VAL A 23 -8.47 -7.43 -50.82
N PRO A 24 -9.07 -6.26 -51.13
CA PRO A 24 -8.73 -5.53 -52.34
C PRO A 24 -7.29 -5.01 -52.25
N ALA A 25 -6.55 -5.19 -53.34
CA ALA A 25 -5.18 -4.72 -53.51
C ALA A 25 -5.09 -3.21 -53.26
N ALA A 26 -4.01 -2.80 -52.60
CA ALA A 26 -3.66 -1.42 -52.27
C ALA A 26 -3.89 -0.48 -53.47
N GLY A 27 -4.96 0.30 -53.39
CA GLY A 27 -5.27 1.38 -54.32
C GLY A 27 -4.54 2.65 -53.90
N ARG A 28 -3.62 3.08 -54.77
CA ARG A 28 -3.02 4.42 -54.93
C ARG A 28 -3.37 5.46 -53.86
N ALA A 29 -2.31 5.97 -53.21
CA ALA A 29 -2.31 7.16 -52.36
C ALA A 29 -3.18 8.28 -52.95
N ARG A 30 -4.23 8.64 -52.21
CA ARG A 30 -5.02 9.86 -52.46
C ARG A 30 -4.52 10.92 -51.48
N SER A 31 -4.01 11.99 -52.06
CA SER A 31 -3.71 13.32 -51.51
C SER A 31 -4.37 13.66 -50.18
N ASP A 32 -3.54 14.20 -49.27
CA ASP A 32 -3.89 14.87 -48.02
C ASP A 32 -5.09 15.81 -48.16
N ALA A 33 -6.28 15.29 -47.88
CA ALA A 33 -7.44 16.10 -47.56
C ALA A 33 -7.60 16.03 -46.04
N LEU A 34 -7.19 17.10 -45.38
CA LEU A 34 -7.50 17.35 -43.98
C LEU A 34 -9.02 17.36 -43.84
N VAL A 35 -9.62 16.22 -43.52
CA VAL A 35 -11.01 16.14 -43.11
C VAL A 35 -11.09 16.83 -41.75
N THR A 36 -11.48 18.10 -41.74
CA THR A 36 -11.99 18.78 -40.55
C THR A 36 -13.30 18.09 -40.16
N GLY A 37 -13.19 16.99 -39.39
CA GLY A 37 -14.31 16.40 -38.68
C GLY A 37 -14.85 17.37 -37.62
N PRO A 38 -16.11 17.18 -37.14
CA PRO A 38 -16.66 18.03 -36.09
C PRO A 38 -15.71 18.03 -34.89
N ALA A 39 -15.47 19.22 -34.32
CA ALA A 39 -14.61 19.41 -33.16
C ALA A 39 -14.84 18.29 -32.14
N ALA A 40 -13.79 17.52 -31.85
CA ALA A 40 -13.86 16.42 -30.89
C ALA A 40 -14.48 16.97 -29.60
N ARG A 41 -15.65 16.42 -29.22
CA ARG A 41 -16.23 16.72 -27.90
C ARG A 41 -15.14 16.47 -26.86
N PRO A 42 -14.98 17.35 -25.85
CA PRO A 42 -14.01 17.12 -24.80
C PRO A 42 -14.25 15.72 -24.22
N LEU A 43 -13.22 14.89 -24.24
CA LEU A 43 -13.32 13.49 -23.84
C LEU A 43 -13.74 13.44 -22.37
N GLY A 44 -14.85 12.76 -22.10
CA GLY A 44 -15.25 12.47 -20.73
C GLY A 44 -14.28 11.50 -20.08
N VAL A 45 -14.27 11.44 -18.75
CA VAL A 45 -13.44 10.51 -17.96
C VAL A 45 -13.50 9.05 -18.45
N THR A 46 -14.63 8.64 -19.02
CA THR A 46 -14.84 7.31 -19.62
C THR A 46 -14.16 7.11 -20.98
N ASP A 47 -13.95 8.16 -21.78
CA ASP A 47 -13.21 8.07 -23.06
C ASP A 47 -11.69 7.92 -22.82
N LEU A 48 -11.16 8.49 -21.73
CA LEU A 48 -9.76 8.33 -21.32
C LEU A 48 -9.44 6.87 -20.94
N TYR A 49 -10.40 6.16 -20.34
CA TYR A 49 -10.24 4.76 -19.95
C TYR A 49 -10.09 3.79 -21.16
N TRP A 50 -10.66 4.12 -22.34
CA TRP A 50 -10.62 3.24 -23.52
C TRP A 50 -9.51 3.59 -24.53
N ARG A 51 -9.06 4.85 -24.57
CA ARG A 51 -8.01 5.32 -25.52
C ARG A 51 -6.70 5.75 -24.87
N GLY A 52 -6.64 5.86 -23.55
CA GLY A 52 -5.41 6.18 -22.82
C GLY A 52 -4.62 4.93 -22.45
N ASP A 53 -3.30 5.07 -22.35
CA ASP A 53 -2.46 4.11 -21.64
C ASP A 53 -2.78 4.22 -20.13
N PRO A 54 -3.28 3.16 -19.47
CA PRO A 54 -3.56 3.19 -18.04
C PRO A 54 -2.35 3.64 -17.21
N ALA A 55 -1.13 3.31 -17.64
CA ALA A 55 0.10 3.74 -16.98
C ALA A 55 0.30 5.26 -17.09
N ALA A 56 -0.02 5.85 -18.24
CA ALA A 56 0.09 7.30 -18.45
C ALA A 56 -0.96 8.08 -17.64
N ILE A 57 -2.17 7.53 -17.46
CA ILE A 57 -3.22 8.13 -16.63
C ILE A 57 -2.80 8.11 -15.16
N VAL A 58 -2.29 6.98 -14.67
CA VAL A 58 -1.80 6.85 -13.29
C VAL A 58 -0.61 7.78 -13.07
N ALA A 59 0.35 7.83 -13.99
CA ALA A 59 1.51 8.73 -13.89
C ALA A 59 1.11 10.21 -13.87
N ALA A 60 0.13 10.62 -14.69
CA ALA A 60 -0.39 11.99 -14.67
C ALA A 60 -1.15 12.30 -13.37
N ALA A 61 -1.92 11.35 -12.84
CA ALA A 61 -2.61 11.48 -11.57
C ALA A 61 -1.63 11.56 -10.39
N ASP A 62 -0.56 10.75 -10.39
CA ASP A 62 0.51 10.83 -9.40
C ASP A 62 1.29 12.14 -9.51
N ALA A 63 1.58 12.65 -10.71
CA ALA A 63 2.22 13.94 -10.90
C ALA A 63 1.35 15.10 -10.38
N ALA A 64 0.03 15.03 -10.54
CA ALA A 64 -0.91 16.04 -10.07
C ALA A 64 -1.18 15.96 -8.55
N THR A 65 -1.22 14.75 -7.99
CA THR A 65 -1.66 14.53 -6.59
C THR A 65 -0.49 14.26 -5.64
N GLY A 66 0.68 13.91 -6.17
CA GLY A 66 1.85 13.50 -5.38
C GLY A 66 1.65 12.18 -4.63
N HIS A 67 0.65 11.36 -4.98
CA HIS A 67 0.26 10.20 -4.18
C HIS A 67 1.39 9.17 -4.06
N ALA A 68 2.00 8.79 -5.18
CA ALA A 68 3.18 7.92 -5.17
C ALA A 68 4.33 8.48 -4.32
N SER A 69 4.64 9.77 -4.43
CA SER A 69 5.69 10.43 -3.65
C SER A 69 5.38 10.42 -2.14
N PHE A 70 4.12 10.64 -1.76
CA PHE A 70 3.68 10.58 -0.37
C PHE A 70 3.77 9.17 0.21
N VAL A 71 3.34 8.16 -0.54
CA VAL A 71 3.45 6.75 -0.14
C VAL A 71 4.92 6.34 0.02
N ALA A 72 5.79 6.75 -0.91
CA ALA A 72 7.22 6.50 -0.82
C ALA A 72 7.86 7.16 0.42
N ALA A 73 7.49 8.41 0.73
CA ALA A 73 7.97 9.11 1.93
C ALA A 73 7.51 8.42 3.22
N ILE A 74 6.26 7.94 3.29
CA ILE A 74 5.79 7.14 4.43
C ILE A 74 6.55 5.82 4.54
N ALA A 75 6.82 5.15 3.41
CA ALA A 75 7.57 3.91 3.40
C ALA A 75 9.00 4.10 3.93
N GLU A 76 9.68 5.17 3.51
CA GLU A 76 11.05 5.51 3.96
C GLU A 76 11.11 5.85 5.47
N THR A 77 10.03 6.39 6.03
CA THR A 77 9.95 6.73 7.46
C THR A 77 9.58 5.56 8.36
N ARG A 78 9.15 4.43 7.79
CA ARG A 78 8.81 3.23 8.56
C ARG A 78 10.08 2.48 8.96
N PRO A 79 10.26 2.16 10.25
CA PRO A 79 11.40 1.34 10.68
C PRO A 79 11.35 -0.06 10.05
N ASP A 80 12.50 -0.56 9.59
CA ASP A 80 12.65 -1.89 8.97
C ASP A 80 12.11 -3.05 9.83
N TRP A 81 12.16 -2.91 11.16
CA TRP A 81 11.66 -3.93 12.07
C TRP A 81 10.14 -4.13 11.97
N HIS A 82 9.39 -3.16 11.44
CA HIS A 82 7.94 -3.31 11.23
C HIS A 82 7.59 -4.48 10.30
N ASP A 83 8.47 -4.84 9.36
CA ASP A 83 8.22 -5.88 8.36
C ASP A 83 8.22 -7.29 8.96
N GLN A 84 8.82 -7.44 10.14
CA GLN A 84 8.90 -8.71 10.88
C GLN A 84 7.85 -8.79 12.01
N ALA A 85 6.95 -7.80 12.11
CA ALA A 85 5.97 -7.75 13.18
C ALA A 85 4.89 -8.84 13.02
N ALA A 86 4.82 -9.77 13.98
CA ALA A 86 3.83 -10.85 13.98
C ALA A 86 2.37 -10.37 14.09
N CYS A 87 2.15 -9.10 14.47
CA CYS A 87 0.82 -8.49 14.49
C CYS A 87 0.36 -7.97 13.13
N ALA A 88 1.20 -7.98 12.09
CA ALA A 88 0.81 -7.56 10.76
C ALA A 88 -0.37 -8.41 10.25
N GLY A 89 -1.43 -7.75 9.79
CA GLY A 89 -2.66 -8.40 9.31
C GLY A 89 -3.65 -8.83 10.40
N ALA A 90 -3.33 -8.66 11.69
CA ALA A 90 -4.29 -8.90 12.76
C ALA A 90 -5.30 -7.73 12.89
N PRO A 91 -6.54 -7.98 13.35
CA PRO A 91 -7.54 -6.92 13.49
C PRO A 91 -7.15 -5.86 14.53
N LEU A 92 -7.47 -4.59 14.24
CA LEU A 92 -7.07 -3.45 15.09
C LEU A 92 -7.73 -3.52 16.47
N GLU A 93 -8.96 -4.00 16.58
CA GLU A 93 -9.70 -4.13 17.83
C GLU A 93 -9.02 -5.04 18.85
N VAL A 94 -8.17 -5.96 18.39
CA VAL A 94 -7.37 -6.82 19.28
C VAL A 94 -6.33 -5.98 20.04
N PHE A 95 -5.70 -5.03 19.36
CA PHE A 95 -4.64 -4.17 19.91
C PHE A 95 -5.19 -2.90 20.54
N PHE A 96 -6.38 -2.46 20.14
CA PHE A 96 -7.09 -1.31 20.68
C PHE A 96 -8.40 -1.74 21.37
N PRO A 97 -8.31 -2.47 22.51
CA PRO A 97 -9.50 -2.91 23.22
C PRO A 97 -10.29 -1.70 23.75
N MET A 98 -11.62 -1.78 23.62
CA MET A 98 -12.54 -0.82 24.22
C MET A 98 -12.41 -0.79 25.75
N LEU A 99 -12.88 0.29 26.38
CA LEU A 99 -12.80 0.45 27.83
C LEU A 99 -13.42 -0.77 28.55
N GLY A 100 -12.63 -1.43 29.41
CA GLY A 100 -13.06 -2.63 30.15
C GLY A 100 -12.82 -3.96 29.44
N GLN A 101 -12.44 -3.97 28.16
CA GLN A 101 -12.08 -5.19 27.45
C GLN A 101 -10.66 -5.66 27.80
N SER A 102 -10.45 -6.97 27.74
CA SER A 102 -9.17 -7.57 28.10
C SER A 102 -8.11 -7.36 27.01
N ALA A 103 -6.91 -6.99 27.41
CA ALA A 103 -5.73 -6.92 26.53
C ALA A 103 -5.04 -8.29 26.33
N ALA A 104 -5.65 -9.39 26.78
CA ALA A 104 -5.00 -10.69 26.85
C ALA A 104 -4.67 -11.26 25.47
N ALA A 105 -5.55 -11.08 24.49
CA ALA A 105 -5.35 -11.55 23.12
C ALA A 105 -4.14 -10.87 22.46
N ALA A 106 -4.07 -9.54 22.47
CA ALA A 106 -2.92 -8.80 21.93
C ALA A 106 -1.61 -9.17 22.64
N LYS A 107 -1.62 -9.29 23.98
CA LYS A 107 -0.44 -9.69 24.75
C LYS A 107 0.09 -11.07 24.31
N ARG A 108 -0.81 -12.00 23.96
CA ARG A 108 -0.47 -13.34 23.48
C ARG A 108 0.18 -13.31 22.10
N ILE A 109 -0.26 -12.42 21.22
CA ILE A 109 0.39 -12.20 19.92
C ILE A 109 1.79 -11.60 20.14
N CYS A 110 1.88 -10.56 20.99
CA CYS A 110 3.16 -9.91 21.28
C CYS A 110 4.20 -10.87 21.89
N SER A 111 3.80 -11.85 22.71
CA SER A 111 4.76 -12.76 23.36
C SER A 111 5.58 -13.62 22.39
N GLY A 112 5.06 -13.88 21.18
CA GLY A 112 5.78 -14.60 20.13
C GLY A 112 6.37 -13.70 19.03
N CYS A 113 6.27 -12.38 19.18
CA CYS A 113 6.71 -11.44 18.14
C CYS A 113 8.24 -11.25 18.19
N PRO A 114 8.98 -11.44 17.07
CA PRO A 114 10.44 -11.32 17.07
C PRO A 114 10.93 -9.90 17.36
N VAL A 115 10.15 -8.88 16.96
CA VAL A 115 10.49 -7.45 17.11
C VAL A 115 9.84 -6.81 18.33
N ARG A 116 9.47 -7.63 19.35
CA ARG A 116 8.77 -7.15 20.55
C ARG A 116 9.57 -6.08 21.30
N SER A 117 10.89 -6.25 21.41
CA SER A 117 11.78 -5.29 22.10
C SER A 117 11.79 -3.95 21.40
N ASP A 118 12.02 -3.93 20.08
CA ASP A 118 12.11 -2.70 19.29
C ASP A 118 10.78 -1.95 19.31
N CYS A 119 9.66 -2.69 19.15
CA CYS A 119 8.31 -2.15 19.28
C CYS A 119 8.02 -1.56 20.66
N LEU A 120 8.57 -2.15 21.73
CA LEU A 120 8.38 -1.62 23.08
C LEU A 120 9.18 -0.34 23.30
N GLU A 121 10.44 -0.32 22.88
CA GLU A 121 11.32 0.84 23.06
C GLU A 121 10.83 2.04 22.24
N ASP A 122 10.40 1.83 20.99
CA ASP A 122 9.74 2.85 20.16
C ASP A 122 8.48 3.43 20.86
N ALA A 123 7.62 2.55 21.39
CA ALA A 123 6.42 2.97 22.12
C ALA A 123 6.70 3.62 23.50
N LEU A 124 7.89 3.42 24.06
CA LEU A 124 8.33 4.10 25.29
C LEU A 124 9.01 5.44 24.99
N ALA A 125 9.57 5.63 23.80
CA ALA A 125 10.16 6.89 23.39
C ALA A 125 9.11 7.95 23.06
N ASP A 126 7.95 7.56 22.51
CA ASP A 126 6.88 8.47 22.10
C ASP A 126 5.61 8.33 22.97
N PRO A 127 5.30 9.30 23.86
CA PRO A 127 4.07 9.29 24.66
C PRO A 127 2.78 9.33 23.84
N ASP A 128 2.80 9.85 22.61
CA ASP A 128 1.61 9.88 21.75
C ASP A 128 1.16 8.45 21.38
N LEU A 129 2.06 7.47 21.49
CA LEU A 129 1.80 6.05 21.27
C LEU A 129 1.16 5.34 22.49
N ASP A 130 0.73 6.05 23.53
CA ASP A 130 0.09 5.50 24.74
C ASP A 130 -1.35 4.97 24.57
N HIS A 131 -1.73 4.64 23.35
CA HIS A 131 -2.98 3.98 23.03
C HIS A 131 -2.72 2.48 22.75
N GLY A 132 -3.69 1.63 23.11
CA GLY A 132 -3.65 0.19 22.84
C GLY A 132 -2.48 -0.58 23.45
N VAL A 133 -2.24 -1.77 22.88
CA VAL A 133 -1.17 -2.69 23.24
C VAL A 133 -0.03 -2.59 22.22
N ARG A 134 1.19 -2.37 22.71
CA ARG A 134 2.45 -2.32 21.92
C ARG A 134 3.56 -2.94 22.75
N GLY A 135 4.46 -3.70 22.13
CA GLY A 135 5.54 -4.38 22.86
C GLY A 135 5.08 -5.37 23.94
N GLY A 136 3.82 -5.82 23.91
CA GLY A 136 3.20 -6.63 24.96
C GLY A 136 2.76 -5.86 26.21
N MET A 137 2.81 -4.52 26.18
CA MET A 137 2.37 -3.65 27.28
C MET A 137 1.15 -2.83 26.85
N SER A 138 0.23 -2.57 27.79
CA SER A 138 -0.84 -1.59 27.57
C SER A 138 -0.31 -0.16 27.76
N GLY A 139 -0.99 0.84 27.20
CA GLY A 139 -0.64 2.26 27.41
C GLY A 139 -0.40 2.61 28.89
N ARG A 140 -1.32 2.26 29.80
CA ARG A 140 -1.13 2.48 31.25
C ARG A 140 0.14 1.81 31.80
N ALA A 141 0.47 0.61 31.35
CA ALA A 141 1.67 -0.09 31.77
C ALA A 141 2.93 0.61 31.24
N ARG A 142 2.91 1.11 29.99
CA ARG A 142 3.99 1.93 29.42
C ARG A 142 4.17 3.25 30.18
N THR A 143 3.08 3.90 30.59
CA THR A 143 3.16 5.11 31.43
C THR A 143 3.82 4.82 32.78
N ALA A 144 3.48 3.70 33.42
CA ALA A 144 4.13 3.27 34.65
C ALA A 144 5.62 2.95 34.42
N GLU A 145 5.95 2.30 33.31
CA GLU A 145 7.33 1.96 32.95
C GLU A 145 8.20 3.18 32.70
N ARG A 146 7.73 4.17 31.92
CA ARG A 146 8.45 5.45 31.75
C ARG A 146 8.68 6.15 33.08
N ARG A 147 7.72 6.14 34.01
CA ARG A 147 7.90 6.71 35.36
C ARG A 147 8.93 5.96 36.20
N ARG A 148 9.05 4.64 36.01
CA ARG A 148 10.08 3.81 36.66
C ARG A 148 11.46 4.06 36.08
N ARG A 149 11.56 4.24 34.75
CA ARG A 149 12.81 4.54 34.03
C ARG A 149 13.25 5.99 34.17
N ALA A 150 12.32 6.90 34.45
CA ALA A 150 12.64 8.29 34.71
C ALA A 150 13.65 8.35 35.86
N PRO A 151 14.78 9.06 35.70
CA PRO A 151 15.73 9.21 36.79
C PRO A 151 14.97 9.78 37.97
N GLY A 152 15.07 9.09 39.12
CA GLY A 152 14.48 9.57 40.36
C GLY A 152 14.85 11.03 40.53
N ARG A 153 13.89 11.87 40.95
CA ARG A 153 14.12 13.29 41.30
C ARG A 153 15.15 13.35 42.44
N GLY A 154 16.43 13.09 42.17
CA GLY A 154 17.40 12.74 43.19
C GLY A 154 18.75 12.15 42.76
N SER A 155 19.02 11.81 41.49
CA SER A 155 20.39 11.41 41.08
C SER A 155 20.93 12.28 39.93
N ARG A 156 21.76 13.25 40.29
CA ARG A 156 22.60 14.02 39.37
C ARG A 156 23.80 13.14 38.97
N PHE A 157 23.76 12.51 37.79
CA PHE A 157 24.96 12.01 37.11
C PHE A 157 24.81 12.10 35.58
N PRO A 158 25.81 12.66 34.86
CA PRO A 158 25.87 12.63 33.40
C PRO A 158 26.71 11.44 32.93
N GLY A 159 26.23 10.66 31.97
CA GLY A 159 27.05 9.60 31.35
C GLY A 159 26.30 8.56 30.54
N SER A 160 26.10 8.87 29.26
CA SER A 160 26.18 7.97 28.09
C SER A 160 25.55 6.56 28.14
N GLY A 161 24.40 6.43 27.49
CA GLY A 161 23.90 5.18 26.88
C GLY A 161 23.01 5.57 25.70
N GLY A 162 23.38 5.13 24.49
CA GLY A 162 22.86 5.64 23.21
C GLY A 162 21.34 5.78 23.15
N ALA A 163 20.88 6.97 22.77
CA ALA A 163 19.48 7.23 22.49
C ALA A 163 19.03 6.39 21.29
N PRO A 164 17.83 5.77 21.33
CA PRO A 164 17.23 5.23 20.12
C PRO A 164 17.13 6.36 19.11
N GLN A 165 17.62 6.11 17.90
CA GLN A 165 17.67 7.08 16.81
C GLN A 165 16.25 7.19 16.24
N HIS A 166 15.36 7.85 16.99
CA HIS A 166 14.16 8.38 16.38
C HIS A 166 14.61 9.47 15.42
N PRO A 167 14.30 9.40 14.11
CA PRO A 167 14.38 10.59 13.30
C PRO A 167 13.54 11.63 14.02
N ALA A 168 14.17 12.76 14.40
CA ALA A 168 13.46 13.89 14.98
C ALA A 168 12.22 14.10 14.12
N ARG A 169 11.01 14.01 14.72
CA ARG A 169 9.75 14.32 14.05
C ARG A 169 9.97 15.67 13.37
N THR A 170 10.28 15.64 12.09
CA THR A 170 10.18 16.83 11.28
C THR A 170 8.68 17.00 11.24
N GLU A 171 8.17 18.02 11.93
CA GLU A 171 6.79 18.44 11.76
C GLU A 171 6.66 18.88 10.31
N ILE A 172 6.49 17.91 9.40
CA ILE A 172 6.17 18.22 8.01
C ILE A 172 4.75 18.79 8.09
N SER A 173 4.65 20.11 7.97
CA SER A 173 3.37 20.79 8.04
C SER A 173 2.49 20.24 6.91
N LEU A 174 1.21 20.01 7.19
CA LEU A 174 0.25 19.57 6.15
C LEU A 174 0.22 20.53 4.95
N SER A 175 0.63 21.79 5.15
CA SER A 175 0.79 22.81 4.11
C SER A 175 2.04 22.66 3.23
N GLU A 176 3.04 21.89 3.64
CA GLU A 176 4.25 21.59 2.85
C GLU A 176 4.07 20.35 1.97
N ILE A 177 3.12 19.47 2.29
CA ILE A 177 2.86 18.22 1.55
C ILE A 177 1.84 18.44 0.42
N LEU A 178 0.91 19.39 0.57
CA LEU A 178 -0.13 19.65 -0.42
C LEU A 178 0.32 20.71 -1.42
N PRO A 179 0.16 20.49 -2.74
CA PRO A 179 0.36 21.54 -3.72
C PRO A 179 -0.64 22.67 -3.45
N GLY A 180 -0.14 23.91 -3.36
CA GLY A 180 -0.96 25.11 -3.17
C GLY A 180 -2.05 25.23 -4.24
N PRO A 181 -3.15 25.97 -3.96
CA PRO A 181 -4.25 26.09 -4.90
C PRO A 181 -3.77 26.65 -6.24
N LEU A 182 -4.22 26.02 -7.33
CA LEU A 182 -4.07 26.53 -8.69
C LEU A 182 -4.85 27.85 -8.79
N GLU A 183 -4.17 28.97 -8.59
CA GLU A 183 -4.73 30.28 -8.93
C GLU A 183 -4.90 30.39 -10.46
N SER A 184 -6.08 30.89 -10.84
CA SER A 184 -6.58 30.97 -12.23
C SER A 184 -6.06 32.18 -13.00
#